data_AF-A0A947AFX4-F1
#
_entry.id   AF-A0A947AFX4-F1
#
_cell.length_a   1.000
_cell.length_b   1.000
_cell.length_c   1.000
_cell.angle_alpha   90.00
_cell.angle_beta   90.00
_cell.angle_gamma   90.00
#
_symmetry.space_group_name_H-M   'P 1'
#
loop_
_entity.id
_entity.type
_entity.pdbx_description
1 polymer ?
#
loop_
_entity_poly.entity_id
_entity_poly.type
_entity_poly.pdbx_seq_one_letter_code
_entity_poly.pdbx_strand_id
1 'polypeptide(L)'
;MNPTNKELRLRKNCQLYVYLLVSQGKEVPEAIQECAVSYDYDFIVDCVAQLSDEIEGLDSDTFEKIVNNKESNKARELAYWWEMHQEANRLGDEIVKTCL
;
A
#
# COMPACT_ATOMS: atom_id res chain seq x y z
N MET A 1 -11.51 -3.65 21.91
CA MET A 1 -10.37 -2.71 22.05
C MET A 1 -10.51 -1.66 20.95
N ASN A 2 -10.09 -0.40 21.17
CA ASN A 2 -10.09 0.59 20.08
C ASN A 2 -8.75 0.51 19.33
N PRO A 3 -8.75 0.48 18.00
CA PRO A 3 -7.52 0.40 17.23
C PRO A 3 -6.71 1.69 17.35
N THR A 4 -5.39 1.54 17.39
CA THR A 4 -4.42 2.61 17.30
C THR A 4 -4.37 3.18 15.87
N ASN A 5 -3.89 4.42 15.74
CA ASN A 5 -3.63 5.02 14.42
C ASN A 5 -2.67 4.19 13.57
N LYS A 6 -1.72 3.48 14.19
CA LYS A 6 -0.80 2.59 13.48
C LYS A 6 -1.54 1.41 12.87
N GLU A 7 -2.39 0.73 13.65
CA GLU A 7 -3.18 -0.41 13.17
C GLU A 7 -4.15 0.00 12.06
N LEU A 8 -4.79 1.16 12.18
CA LEU A 8 -5.66 1.71 11.14
C LEU A 8 -4.89 1.94 9.82
N ARG A 9 -3.65 2.45 9.90
CA ARG A 9 -2.79 2.65 8.72
C ARG A 9 -2.39 1.33 8.09
N LEU A 10 -1.95 0.35 8.89
CA LEU A 10 -1.55 -0.97 8.39
C LEU A 10 -2.72 -1.66 7.69
N ARG A 11 -3.92 -1.61 8.28
CA ARG A 11 -5.14 -2.09 7.64
C ARG A 11 -5.42 -1.40 6.31
N LYS A 12 -5.27 -0.08 6.25
CA LYS A 12 -5.46 0.67 5.01
C LYS A 12 -4.45 0.23 3.93
N ASN A 13 -3.20 -0.02 4.31
CA ASN A 13 -2.19 -0.56 3.39
C ASN A 13 -2.62 -1.95 2.87
N CYS A 14 -3.12 -2.84 3.73
CA CYS A 14 -3.66 -4.13 3.31
C CYS A 14 -4.81 -3.96 2.29
N GLN A 15 -5.75 -3.02 2.53
CA GLN A 15 -6.84 -2.76 1.59
C GLN A 15 -6.38 -2.26 0.22
N LEU A 16 -5.33 -1.43 0.20
CA LEU A 16 -4.70 -0.95 -1.02
C LEU A 16 -3.96 -2.09 -1.75
N TYR A 17 -3.31 -2.98 -1.00
CA TYR A 17 -2.62 -4.13 -1.57
C TYR A 17 -3.58 -5.16 -2.16
N VAL A 18 -4.70 -5.45 -1.48
CA VAL A 18 -5.79 -6.26 -2.05
C VAL A 18 -6.30 -5.65 -3.35
N TYR A 19 -6.51 -4.33 -3.39
CA TYR A 19 -6.94 -3.65 -4.61
C TYR A 19 -5.95 -3.84 -5.75
N LEU A 20 -4.67 -3.63 -5.50
CA LEU A 20 -3.60 -3.78 -6.49
C LEU A 20 -3.53 -5.21 -7.05
N LEU A 21 -3.55 -6.23 -6.19
CA LEU A 21 -3.50 -7.64 -6.61
C LEU A 21 -4.73 -8.03 -7.43
N VAL A 22 -5.92 -7.66 -6.95
CA VAL A 22 -7.19 -7.95 -7.66
C VAL A 22 -7.22 -7.24 -9.02
N SER A 23 -6.76 -6.00 -9.11
CA SER A 23 -6.70 -5.27 -10.38
C SER A 23 -5.72 -5.86 -11.40
N GLN A 24 -4.72 -6.61 -10.93
CA GLN A 24 -3.81 -7.39 -11.78
C GLN A 24 -4.32 -8.81 -12.09
N GLY A 25 -5.46 -9.22 -11.52
CA GLY A 25 -5.95 -10.59 -11.61
C GLY A 25 -5.11 -11.62 -10.83
N LYS A 26 -4.32 -11.16 -9.85
CA LYS A 26 -3.51 -12.01 -8.97
C LYS A 26 -4.33 -12.51 -7.79
N GLU A 27 -3.92 -13.66 -7.26
CA GLU A 27 -4.46 -14.19 -6.00
C GLU A 27 -4.04 -13.31 -4.83
N VAL A 28 -4.96 -13.11 -3.87
CA VAL A 28 -4.71 -12.33 -2.65
C VAL A 28 -4.32 -13.30 -1.53
N PRO A 29 -3.13 -13.16 -0.91
CA PRO A 29 -2.75 -13.99 0.22
C PRO A 29 -3.75 -13.84 1.38
N GLU A 30 -4.10 -14.95 2.04
CA GLU A 30 -5.10 -15.00 3.11
C GLU A 30 -4.83 -13.98 4.21
N ALA A 31 -3.59 -13.89 4.71
CA ALA A 31 -3.22 -12.93 5.74
C ALA A 31 -3.43 -11.45 5.33
N ILE A 32 -3.24 -11.12 4.05
CA ILE A 32 -3.49 -9.77 3.52
C ILE A 32 -5.00 -9.53 3.44
N GLN A 33 -5.75 -10.54 2.96
CA GLN A 33 -7.20 -10.48 2.88
C GLN A 33 -7.83 -10.29 4.26
N GLU A 34 -7.42 -11.09 5.25
CA GLU A 34 -7.86 -11.00 6.65
C GLU A 34 -7.54 -9.64 7.23
N CYS A 35 -6.31 -9.14 7.07
CA CYS A 35 -5.92 -7.81 7.52
C CYS A 35 -6.81 -6.70 6.91
N ALA A 36 -7.18 -6.82 5.63
CA ALA A 36 -7.99 -5.82 4.96
C ALA A 36 -9.45 -5.79 5.45
N VAL A 37 -10.04 -6.96 5.72
CA VAL A 37 -11.50 -7.11 5.95
C VAL A 37 -11.90 -7.39 7.39
N SER A 38 -11.03 -8.00 8.21
CA SER A 38 -11.35 -8.42 9.58
C SER A 38 -11.76 -7.23 10.45
N TYR A 39 -12.89 -7.30 11.15
CA TYR A 39 -13.24 -6.31 12.19
C TYR A 39 -12.42 -6.49 13.46
N ASP A 40 -11.72 -7.62 13.57
CA ASP A 40 -10.79 -7.93 14.64
C ASP A 40 -9.37 -7.50 14.25
N TYR A 41 -8.74 -6.67 15.09
CA TYR A 41 -7.41 -6.11 14.84
C TYR A 41 -6.27 -7.06 15.24
N ASP A 42 -6.61 -8.29 15.63
CA ASP A 42 -5.67 -9.34 15.98
C ASP A 42 -4.89 -9.89 14.75
N PHE A 43 -5.33 -9.56 13.54
CA PHE A 43 -4.75 -10.01 12.25
C PHE A 43 -4.12 -8.87 11.45
N ILE A 44 -3.37 -7.98 12.11
CA ILE A 44 -2.65 -6.89 11.44
C ILE A 44 -1.29 -7.37 10.96
N VAL A 45 -1.03 -7.20 9.67
CA VAL A 45 0.25 -7.48 9.03
C VAL A 45 0.87 -6.21 8.46
N ASP A 46 2.19 -6.12 8.55
CA ASP A 46 2.93 -5.06 7.85
C ASP A 46 3.21 -5.51 6.41
N CYS A 47 2.49 -4.91 5.48
CA CYS A 47 2.58 -5.18 4.05
C CYS A 47 3.16 -4.01 3.26
N VAL A 48 3.78 -3.02 3.92
CA VAL A 48 4.28 -1.81 3.24
C VAL A 48 5.30 -2.15 2.16
N ALA A 49 6.28 -3.00 2.48
CA ALA A 49 7.34 -3.38 1.55
C ALA A 49 6.78 -4.18 0.36
N GLN A 50 5.91 -5.15 0.62
CA GLN A 50 5.29 -5.94 -0.44
C GLN A 50 4.42 -5.07 -1.35
N LEU A 51 3.70 -4.09 -0.79
CA LEU A 51 2.91 -3.15 -1.57
C LEU A 51 3.79 -2.24 -2.44
N SER A 52 4.87 -1.67 -1.89
CA SER A 52 5.79 -0.84 -2.68
C SER A 52 6.47 -1.63 -3.80
N ASP A 53 6.99 -2.82 -3.48
CA ASP A 53 7.68 -3.68 -4.45
C ASP A 53 6.75 -4.06 -5.60
N GLU A 54 5.49 -4.37 -5.30
CA GLU A 54 4.49 -4.71 -6.29
C GLU A 54 4.13 -3.52 -7.21
N ILE A 55 4.11 -2.29 -6.69
CA ILE A 55 3.89 -1.07 -7.50
C ILE A 55 5.11 -0.78 -8.37
N GLU A 56 6.32 -0.90 -7.83
CA GLU A 56 7.58 -0.70 -8.57
C GLU A 56 7.75 -1.71 -9.70
N GLY A 57 7.22 -2.92 -9.53
CA GLY A 57 7.25 -3.98 -10.54
C GLY A 57 6.24 -3.82 -11.69
N LEU A 58 5.35 -2.83 -11.65
CA LEU A 58 4.36 -2.61 -12.72
C LEU A 58 5.03 -2.03 -13.98
N ASP A 59 4.60 -2.53 -15.15
CA ASP A 59 4.87 -1.83 -16.40
C ASP A 59 4.07 -0.52 -16.50
N SER A 60 4.49 0.39 -17.38
CA SER A 60 3.88 1.71 -17.52
C SER A 60 2.38 1.68 -17.84
N ASP A 61 1.92 0.72 -18.65
CA ASP A 61 0.52 0.64 -19.04
C ASP A 61 -0.34 0.14 -17.86
N THR A 62 0.16 -0.83 -17.12
CA THR A 62 -0.50 -1.37 -15.92
C THR A 62 -0.51 -0.33 -14.79
N PHE A 63 0.59 0.39 -14.60
CA PHE A 63 0.66 1.49 -13.64
C PHE A 63 -0.38 2.56 -13.94
N GLU A 64 -0.49 2.99 -15.21
CA GLU A 64 -1.47 4.02 -15.59
C GLU A 64 -2.91 3.57 -15.34
N LYS A 65 -3.23 2.30 -15.65
CA LYS A 65 -4.57 1.73 -15.50
C LYS A 65 -4.99 1.48 -14.06
N ILE A 66 -4.04 1.19 -13.16
CA ILE A 66 -4.32 0.81 -11.78
C ILE A 66 -4.05 1.96 -10.81
N VAL A 67 -2.88 2.58 -10.90
CA VAL A 67 -2.45 3.61 -9.95
C VAL A 67 -2.98 4.98 -10.36
N ASN A 68 -2.79 5.38 -11.63
CA ASN A 68 -3.21 6.72 -12.10
C ASN A 68 -4.68 6.82 -12.54
N ASN A 69 -5.49 5.80 -12.29
CA ASN A 69 -6.89 5.80 -12.67
C ASN A 69 -7.73 6.77 -11.81
N LYS A 70 -7.94 7.99 -12.30
CA LYS A 70 -8.65 9.06 -11.57
C LYS A 70 -10.13 8.78 -11.30
N GLU A 71 -10.74 7.85 -12.04
CA GLU A 71 -12.15 7.46 -11.89
C GLU A 71 -12.37 6.52 -10.69
N SER A 72 -11.32 5.83 -10.23
CA SER A 72 -11.39 4.91 -9.10
C SER A 72 -10.97 5.61 -7.80
N ASN A 73 -11.87 5.65 -6.81
CA ASN A 73 -11.52 6.15 -5.47
C ASN A 73 -10.32 5.41 -4.89
N LYS A 74 -10.25 4.08 -5.05
CA LYS A 74 -9.15 3.26 -4.55
C LYS A 74 -7.83 3.53 -5.27
N ALA A 75 -7.88 3.79 -6.58
CA ALA A 75 -6.70 4.17 -7.33
C ALA A 75 -6.15 5.53 -6.85
N ARG A 76 -7.02 6.52 -6.62
CA ARG A 76 -6.59 7.81 -6.06
C ARG A 76 -5.95 7.68 -4.68
N GLU A 77 -6.51 6.81 -3.82
CA GLU A 77 -5.91 6.51 -2.52
C GLU A 77 -4.55 5.80 -2.66
N LEU A 78 -4.43 4.84 -3.61
CA LEU A 78 -3.19 4.13 -3.90
C LEU A 78 -2.11 5.08 -4.44
N ALA A 79 -2.48 5.96 -5.39
CA ALA A 79 -1.58 6.97 -5.94
C ALA A 79 -1.09 7.94 -4.87
N TYR A 80 -2.00 8.44 -4.02
CA TYR A 80 -1.62 9.30 -2.91
C TYR A 80 -0.70 8.59 -1.91
N TRP A 81 -1.02 7.34 -1.56
CA TRP A 81 -0.16 6.53 -0.70
C TRP A 81 1.24 6.36 -1.29
N TRP A 82 1.31 6.09 -2.59
CA TRP A 82 2.56 5.88 -3.32
C TRP A 82 3.41 7.16 -3.39
N GLU A 83 2.81 8.31 -3.63
CA GLU A 83 3.47 9.62 -3.59
C GLU A 83 4.08 9.87 -2.21
N MET A 84 3.29 9.65 -1.15
CA MET A 84 3.77 9.84 0.23
C MET A 84 4.87 8.85 0.62
N HIS A 85 4.81 7.61 0.13
CA HIS A 85 5.84 6.60 0.37
C HIS A 85 7.17 6.99 -0.28
N GLN A 86 7.15 7.41 -1.54
CA GLN A 86 8.35 7.87 -2.25
C GLN A 86 8.98 9.10 -1.57
N GLU A 87 8.16 10.06 -1.15
CA GLU A 87 8.65 11.24 -0.45
C GLU A 87 9.29 10.89 0.91
N ALA A 88 8.71 9.95 1.65
CA ALA A 88 9.29 9.46 2.89
C ALA A 88 10.65 8.77 2.66
N ASN A 89 10.77 7.96 1.61
CA ASN A 89 12.03 7.32 1.25
C ASN A 89 13.09 8.36 0.84
N ARG A 90 12.71 9.36 0.04
CA ARG A 90 13.61 10.46 -0.36
C ARG A 90 14.16 11.22 0.84
N LEU A 91 13.29 11.56 1.80
CA LEU A 91 13.70 12.25 3.03
C LEU A 91 14.62 11.38 3.89
N GLY A 92 14.34 10.09 4.00
CA GLY A 92 15.20 9.13 4.69
C GLY A 92 16.62 9.11 4.10
N ASP A 93 16.73 9.02 2.77
CA ASP A 93 18.01 9.02 2.07
C ASP A 93 18.79 10.33 2.24
N GLU A 94 18.10 11.47 2.25
CA GLU A 94 18.71 12.79 2.47
C GLU A 94 19.27 12.94 3.89
N ILE A 95 18.56 12.44 4.89
CA ILE A 95 19.02 12.42 6.28
C ILE A 95 20.27 11.53 6.40
N VAL A 96 20.24 10.32 5.81
CA VAL A 96 21.40 9.41 5.86
C VAL A 96 22.62 10.05 5.19
N LYS A 97 22.46 10.72 4.04
CA LYS A 97 23.57 11.40 3.34
C LYS A 97 24.13 12.61 4.08
N THR A 98 23.33 13.29 4.90
CA THR A 98 23.76 14.49 5.63
C THR A 98 24.31 14.19 7.02
N CYS A 99 24.05 13.00 7.56
CA CYS A 99 24.58 12.51 8.83
C CYS A 99 25.86 11.66 8.70
N LEU A 100 26.34 11.42 7.48
CA LEU A 100 27.60 10.74 7.14
C LEU A 100 28.64 11.76 6.66
#